data_AF-T0YLF6-F1
#
_entry.id   AF-T0YLF6-F1
#
_cell.length_a   1.000
_cell.length_b   1.000
_cell.length_c   1.000
_cell.angle_alpha   90.00
_cell.angle_beta   90.00
_cell.angle_gamma   90.00
#
_symmetry.space_group_name_H-M   'P 1'
#
loop_
_entity.id
_entity.type
_entity.pdbx_description
1 polymer ?
#
loop_
_entity_poly.entity_id
_entity_poly.type
_entity_poly.pdbx_seq_one_letter_code
_entity_poly.pdbx_strand_id
1 'polypeptide(L)'
;MDLGATAIKEALLRAGITPAQVDYVFMGHVLQAGQGQITARQAATGAGIPMDIPSTTVNKVCLSGMNAIYLADLMINAGEADIVVAGGMESMSCAPYLLPQARQGYRLGDATIVDSMMYDGLT
;
A
#
# COMPACT_ATOMS: atom_id res chain seq x y z
N MET A 1 6.03 -6.09 1.56
CA MET A 1 5.04 -5.94 0.46
C MET A 1 4.69 -7.27 -0.20
N ASP A 2 5.41 -8.34 0.11
CA ASP A 2 5.24 -9.68 -0.48
C ASP A 2 3.87 -10.30 -0.22
N LEU A 3 3.23 -9.98 0.92
CA LEU A 3 1.84 -10.37 1.20
C LEU A 3 0.89 -9.86 0.12
N GLY A 4 1.00 -8.58 -0.24
CA GLY A 4 0.21 -7.97 -1.31
C GLY A 4 0.56 -8.57 -2.68
N ALA A 5 1.85 -8.73 -2.99
CA ALA A 5 2.29 -9.34 -4.24
C ALA A 5 1.72 -10.76 -4.44
N THR A 6 1.73 -11.57 -3.38
CA THR A 6 1.20 -12.93 -3.39
C THR A 6 -0.31 -12.94 -3.64
N ALA A 7 -1.05 -12.06 -2.94
CA ALA A 7 -2.48 -11.93 -3.09
C ALA A 7 -2.88 -11.45 -4.51
N ILE A 8 -2.18 -10.44 -5.05
CA ILE A 8 -2.42 -9.92 -6.41
C ILE A 8 -2.19 -11.02 -7.45
N LYS A 9 -1.05 -11.74 -7.36
CA LYS A 9 -0.71 -12.79 -8.31
C LYS A 9 -1.78 -13.89 -8.37
N GLU A 10 -2.24 -14.34 -7.21
CA GLU A 10 -3.27 -15.37 -7.11
C GLU A 10 -4.64 -14.84 -7.58
N ALA A 11 -4.98 -13.58 -7.30
CA ALA A 11 -6.21 -12.96 -7.77
C ALA A 11 -6.27 -12.88 -9.30
N LEU A 12 -5.18 -12.46 -9.95
CA LEU A 12 -5.06 -12.42 -11.41
C LEU A 12 -5.18 -13.83 -12.02
N LEU A 13 -4.50 -14.82 -11.43
CA LEU A 13 -4.57 -16.21 -11.86
C LEU A 13 -6.01 -16.74 -11.82
N ARG A 14 -6.73 -16.52 -10.71
CA ARG A 14 -8.13 -16.96 -10.55
C ARG A 14 -9.10 -16.25 -11.49
N ALA A 15 -8.81 -14.99 -11.83
CA ALA A 15 -9.58 -14.23 -12.79
C ALA A 15 -9.29 -14.61 -14.25
N GLY A 16 -8.22 -15.37 -14.52
CA GLY A 16 -7.78 -15.67 -15.88
C GLY A 16 -7.20 -14.45 -16.61
N ILE A 17 -6.68 -13.47 -15.86
CA ILE A 17 -6.16 -12.21 -16.37
C ILE A 17 -4.63 -12.25 -16.32
N THR A 18 -3.98 -11.84 -17.40
CA THR A 18 -2.52 -11.68 -17.43
C THR A 18 -2.11 -10.34 -16.81
N PRO A 19 -0.93 -10.24 -16.15
CA PRO A 19 -0.53 -8.99 -15.48
C PRO A 19 -0.45 -7.77 -16.39
N ALA A 20 -0.17 -7.96 -17.69
CA ALA A 20 -0.07 -6.87 -18.68
C ALA A 20 -1.44 -6.33 -19.14
N GLN A 21 -2.55 -6.99 -18.78
CA GLN A 21 -3.90 -6.50 -19.05
C GLN A 21 -4.41 -5.54 -17.97
N VAL A 22 -3.68 -5.38 -16.86
CA VAL A 22 -4.08 -4.48 -15.78
C VAL A 22 -3.79 -3.04 -16.18
N ASP A 23 -4.79 -2.17 -16.10
CA ASP A 23 -4.66 -0.75 -16.42
C ASP A 23 -4.18 0.07 -15.22
N TYR A 24 -4.55 -0.35 -14.01
CA TYR A 24 -4.22 0.38 -12.77
C TYR A 24 -4.20 -0.53 -11.53
N VAL A 25 -3.43 -0.15 -10.51
CA VAL A 25 -3.42 -0.82 -9.20
C VAL A 25 -3.68 0.14 -8.04
N PHE A 26 -4.69 -0.15 -7.21
CA PHE A 26 -4.92 0.51 -5.93
C PHE A 26 -4.71 -0.47 -4.77
N MET A 27 -3.80 -0.16 -3.85
CA MET A 27 -3.62 -0.98 -2.64
C MET A 27 -3.67 -0.14 -1.38
N GLY A 28 -4.57 -0.50 -0.47
CA GLY A 28 -4.63 0.04 0.87
C GLY A 28 -3.44 -0.40 1.72
N HIS A 29 -2.80 0.52 2.43
CA HIS A 29 -1.70 0.24 3.36
C HIS A 29 -1.55 1.42 4.33
N VAL A 30 -1.66 1.16 5.63
CA VAL A 30 -1.68 2.21 6.66
C VAL A 30 -0.27 2.48 7.17
N LEU A 31 0.45 1.45 7.64
CA LEU A 31 1.73 1.60 8.31
C LEU A 31 2.90 1.64 7.31
N GLN A 32 2.99 2.75 6.57
CA GLN A 32 3.96 2.92 5.48
C GLN A 32 5.38 3.30 5.94
N ALA A 33 5.56 3.60 7.23
CA ALA A 33 6.84 4.06 7.77
C ALA A 33 7.98 3.07 7.45
N GLY A 34 9.01 3.57 6.75
CA GLY A 34 10.19 2.77 6.41
C GLY A 34 9.98 1.71 5.31
N GLN A 35 8.79 1.63 4.69
CA GLN A 35 8.46 0.59 3.71
C GLN A 35 8.90 0.93 2.28
N GLY A 36 9.63 2.02 2.07
CA GLY A 36 10.08 2.48 0.76
C GLY A 36 9.00 3.21 -0.04
N GLN A 37 9.29 3.47 -1.31
CA GLN A 37 8.42 4.25 -2.18
C GLN A 37 7.21 3.44 -2.65
N ILE A 38 6.03 4.05 -2.62
CA ILE A 38 4.78 3.58 -3.25
C ILE A 38 4.59 2.06 -3.08
N THR A 39 4.21 1.64 -1.88
CA THR A 39 4.09 0.22 -1.53
C THR A 39 3.16 -0.58 -2.45
N ALA A 40 2.09 0.03 -2.98
CA ALA A 40 1.23 -0.57 -4.00
C ALA A 40 2.02 -0.98 -5.25
N ARG A 41 2.97 -0.15 -5.68
CA ARG A 41 3.86 -0.43 -6.82
C ARG A 41 4.75 -1.62 -6.53
N GLN A 42 5.36 -1.67 -5.35
CA GLN A 42 6.20 -2.80 -4.95
C GLN A 42 5.42 -4.12 -4.96
N ALA A 43 4.18 -4.11 -4.46
CA ALA A 43 3.31 -5.28 -4.50
C ALA A 43 2.92 -5.66 -5.94
N ALA A 44 2.55 -4.69 -6.77
CA ALA A 44 2.20 -4.91 -8.18
C ALA A 44 3.35 -5.54 -8.97
N THR A 45 4.55 -4.96 -8.88
CA THR A 45 5.74 -5.47 -9.56
C THR A 45 6.15 -6.85 -9.02
N GLY A 46 6.04 -7.07 -7.70
CA GLY A 46 6.27 -8.38 -7.10
C GLY A 46 5.28 -9.44 -7.58
N ALA A 47 4.07 -9.05 -8.00
CA ALA A 47 3.07 -9.93 -8.61
C ALA A 47 3.27 -10.16 -10.11
N GLY A 48 4.24 -9.48 -10.73
CA GLY A 48 4.54 -9.56 -12.17
C GLY A 48 3.80 -8.53 -13.02
N ILE A 49 3.11 -7.55 -12.42
CA ILE A 49 2.52 -6.43 -13.15
C ILE A 49 3.65 -5.51 -13.65
N PRO A 50 3.67 -5.14 -14.96
CA PRO A 50 4.70 -4.29 -15.54
C PRO A 50 4.85 -2.92 -14.84
N MET A 51 6.07 -2.37 -14.87
CA MET A 51 6.42 -1.13 -14.16
C MET A 51 5.81 0.14 -14.77
N ASP A 52 5.36 0.08 -16.01
CA ASP A 52 4.63 1.14 -16.72
C ASP A 52 3.14 1.22 -16.30
N ILE A 53 2.60 0.17 -15.67
CA ILE A 53 1.25 0.22 -15.12
C ILE A 53 1.23 1.10 -13.86
N PRO A 54 0.39 2.14 -13.83
CA PRO A 54 0.30 3.05 -12.70
C PRO A 54 -0.25 2.37 -11.45
N SER A 55 0.22 2.82 -10.29
CA SER A 55 -0.18 2.27 -8.99
C SER A 55 -0.23 3.34 -7.91
N THR A 56 -1.21 3.23 -7.03
CA THR A 56 -1.42 4.17 -5.92
C THR A 56 -1.59 3.43 -4.61
N THR A 57 -0.80 3.82 -3.61
CA THR A 57 -1.03 3.40 -2.23
C THR A 57 -2.08 4.29 -1.59
N VAL A 58 -3.14 3.69 -1.06
CA VAL A 58 -4.24 4.39 -0.39
C VAL A 58 -4.06 4.26 1.12
N ASN A 59 -4.09 5.38 1.85
CA ASN A 59 -4.21 5.37 3.30
C ASN A 59 -5.50 6.10 3.71
N LYS A 60 -6.44 5.31 4.21
CA LYS A 60 -7.68 5.74 4.86
C LYS A 60 -7.91 4.90 6.13
N VAL A 61 -6.82 4.67 6.89
CA VAL A 61 -6.78 3.83 8.11
C VAL A 61 -7.46 2.47 7.83
N CYS A 62 -8.34 1.99 8.71
CA CYS A 62 -9.01 0.70 8.58
C CYS A 62 -9.78 0.53 7.26
N LEU A 63 -10.22 1.64 6.65
CA LEU A 63 -10.99 1.63 5.40
C LEU A 63 -10.11 1.63 4.14
N SER A 64 -8.78 1.62 4.26
CA SER A 64 -7.87 1.75 3.11
C SER A 64 -8.15 0.73 2.00
N GLY A 65 -8.33 -0.55 2.36
CA GLY A 65 -8.60 -1.62 1.39
C GLY A 65 -9.94 -1.47 0.69
N MET A 66 -11.00 -1.10 1.43
CA MET A 66 -12.32 -0.86 0.84
C MET A 66 -12.35 0.42 0.00
N ASN A 67 -11.61 1.45 0.41
CA ASN A 67 -11.48 2.67 -0.36
C ASN A 67 -10.71 2.44 -1.67
N ALA A 68 -9.75 1.52 -1.70
CA ALA A 68 -9.10 1.11 -2.95
C ALA A 68 -10.10 0.49 -3.94
N ILE A 69 -11.02 -0.35 -3.47
CA ILE A 69 -12.10 -0.92 -4.30
C ILE A 69 -13.05 0.18 -4.80
N TYR A 70 -13.44 1.11 -3.94
CA TYR A 70 -14.24 2.28 -4.34
C TYR A 70 -13.57 3.12 -5.43
N LEU A 71 -12.26 3.38 -5.33
CA LEU A 71 -11.52 4.14 -6.34
C LEU A 71 -11.43 3.38 -7.67
N ALA A 72 -11.27 2.06 -7.63
CA ALA A 72 -11.29 1.23 -8.84
C ALA A 72 -12.66 1.26 -9.52
N ASP A 73 -13.75 1.14 -8.75
CA ASP A 73 -15.12 1.27 -9.26
C ASP A 73 -15.36 2.63 -9.92
N LEU A 74 -14.93 3.73 -9.29
CA LEU A 74 -15.04 5.07 -9.89
C LEU A 74 -14.29 5.17 -11.23
N MET A 75 -13.08 4.61 -11.31
CA MET A 75 -12.25 4.65 -12.52
C MET A 75 -12.87 3.87 -13.67
N ILE A 76 -13.40 2.68 -13.37
CA ILE A 76 -14.12 1.84 -14.35
C ILE A 76 -15.42 2.53 -14.78
N ASN A 77 -16.21 3.04 -13.84
CA ASN A 77 -17.46 3.75 -14.15
C ASN A 77 -17.25 5.05 -14.94
N ALA A 78 -16.09 5.69 -14.79
CA ALA A 78 -15.70 6.86 -15.58
C ALA A 78 -15.23 6.51 -17.01
N GLY A 79 -15.02 5.22 -17.31
CA GLY A 79 -14.48 4.76 -18.59
C GLY A 79 -12.97 4.98 -18.75
N GLU A 80 -12.23 5.17 -17.64
CA GLU A 80 -10.79 5.43 -17.64
C GLU A 80 -9.95 4.14 -17.55
N ALA A 81 -10.55 3.02 -17.15
CA ALA A 81 -9.91 1.71 -17.09
C ALA A 81 -10.94 0.59 -17.26
N ASP A 82 -10.50 -0.57 -17.77
CA ASP A 82 -11.32 -1.78 -17.87
C ASP A 82 -10.96 -2.79 -16.78
N ILE A 83 -9.67 -2.91 -16.45
CA ILE A 83 -9.15 -3.90 -15.49
C ILE A 83 -8.30 -3.20 -14.44
N VAL A 84 -8.81 -3.14 -13.21
CA VAL A 84 -8.11 -2.54 -12.07
C VAL A 84 -7.91 -3.57 -10.98
N VAL A 85 -6.68 -3.68 -10.46
CA VAL A 85 -6.41 -4.46 -9.25
C VAL A 85 -6.65 -3.57 -8.03
N ALA A 86 -7.52 -4.01 -7.13
CA ALA A 86 -7.83 -3.28 -5.90
C ALA A 86 -7.79 -4.20 -4.67
N GLY A 87 -7.29 -3.68 -3.55
CA GLY A 87 -7.26 -4.43 -2.30
C GLY A 87 -6.53 -3.71 -1.17
N GLY A 88 -6.02 -4.47 -0.21
CA GLY A 88 -5.22 -3.95 0.89
C GLY A 88 -4.19 -4.96 1.38
N MET A 89 -3.16 -4.45 2.05
CA MET A 89 -2.12 -5.26 2.67
C MET A 89 -1.59 -4.53 3.91
N GLU A 90 -1.21 -5.28 4.93
CA GLU A 90 -0.69 -4.72 6.17
C GLU A 90 0.23 -5.72 6.88
N SER A 91 1.25 -5.22 7.57
CA SER A 91 2.06 -6.03 8.49
C SER A 91 2.36 -5.21 9.74
N MET A 92 1.42 -5.24 10.69
CA MET A 92 1.56 -4.52 11.97
C MET A 92 2.80 -4.97 12.75
N SER A 93 3.17 -6.24 12.66
CA SER A 93 4.37 -6.81 13.30
C SER A 93 5.68 -6.21 12.78
N CYS A 94 5.69 -5.60 11.58
CA CYS A 94 6.88 -5.01 10.98
C CYS A 94 6.93 -3.48 11.13
N ALA A 95 6.00 -2.88 11.87
CA ALA A 95 6.00 -1.44 12.11
C ALA A 95 7.26 -1.01 12.89
N PRO A 96 8.01 -0.01 12.41
CA PRO A 96 9.21 0.45 13.10
C PRO A 96 8.88 1.31 14.33
N TYR A 97 9.88 1.49 15.19
CA TYR A 97 9.87 2.61 16.12
C TYR A 97 10.48 3.86 15.46
N LEU A 98 10.03 5.04 15.87
CA LEU A 98 10.44 6.34 15.32
C LEU A 98 11.12 7.20 16.38
N LEU A 99 12.10 7.98 15.92
CA LEU A 99 12.75 9.06 16.67
C LEU A 99 12.55 10.37 15.89
N PRO A 100 11.41 11.08 16.04
CA PRO A 100 10.99 12.15 15.14
C PRO A 100 11.98 13.33 15.04
N GLN A 101 12.69 13.64 16.12
CA GLN A 101 13.64 14.76 16.16
C GLN A 101 15.06 14.35 15.78
N ALA A 102 15.35 13.05 15.56
CA ALA A 102 16.70 12.56 15.28
C ALA A 102 17.36 13.25 14.08
N ARG A 103 16.58 13.67 13.08
CA ARG A 103 17.10 14.38 11.90
C ARG A 103 17.67 15.76 12.24
N GLN A 104 17.07 16.48 13.19
CA GLN A 104 17.50 17.83 13.60
C GLN A 104 18.35 17.82 14.88
N GLY A 105 18.34 16.71 15.62
CA GLY A 105 19.05 16.51 16.88
C GLY A 105 18.19 16.86 18.10
N TYR A 106 18.39 16.13 19.20
CA TYR A 106 17.65 16.29 20.46
C TYR A 106 18.26 17.32 21.41
N ARG A 107 19.46 17.82 21.12
CA ARG A 107 20.25 18.76 21.93
C ARG A 107 20.61 18.26 23.34
N LEU A 108 19.65 18.14 24.26
CA LEU A 108 19.85 17.69 25.64
C LEU A 108 18.49 17.33 26.28
N GLY A 109 18.44 16.25 27.05
CA GLY A 109 17.25 15.80 27.78
C GLY A 109 16.71 14.46 27.27
N ASP A 110 15.68 13.95 27.95
CA ASP A 110 15.05 12.68 27.59
C ASP A 110 14.26 12.80 26.27
N ALA A 111 14.14 11.67 25.57
CA ALA A 111 13.38 11.56 24.33
C ALA A 111 12.51 10.30 24.35
N THR A 112 11.31 10.41 23.78
CA THR A 112 10.41 9.26 23.60
C THR A 112 10.71 8.54 22.29
N ILE A 113 10.87 7.23 22.38
CA ILE A 113 10.84 6.35 21.21
C ILE A 113 9.36 6.09 20.89
N VAL A 114 8.93 6.48 19.70
CA VAL A 114 7.51 6.43 19.30
C VAL A 114 7.24 5.11 18.58
N ASP A 115 6.24 4.34 19.02
CA ASP A 115 5.76 3.17 18.28
C ASP A 115 4.92 3.64 17.09
N SER A 116 5.37 3.38 15.85
CA SER A 116 4.62 3.83 14.65
C SER A 116 3.30 3.09 14.45
N MET A 117 3.16 1.84 14.92
CA MET A 117 1.89 1.11 14.82
C MET A 117 0.82 1.82 15.64
N MET A 118 1.18 2.20 16.87
CA MET A 118 0.28 2.96 17.74
C MET A 118 0.01 4.35 17.14
N TYR A 119 1.08 5.09 16.83
CA TYR A 119 1.00 6.49 16.43
C TYR A 119 0.32 6.72 15.07
N ASP A 120 0.64 5.92 14.05
CA ASP A 120 0.11 6.09 12.68
C ASP A 120 -1.17 5.29 12.44
N GLY A 121 -1.49 4.29 13.28
CA GLY A 121 -2.55 3.32 13.02
C GLY A 121 -3.67 3.23 14.05
N LEU A 122 -3.41 3.55 15.33
CA LEU A 122 -4.32 3.21 16.44
C LEU A 122 -4.67 4.37 17.38
N THR A 123 -4.05 5.54 17.22
CA THR A 123 -4.32 6.77 17.99
C THR A 123 -4.69 7.91 17.07
#